data_AF-T0Y4K5-F1
#
_entry.id   AF-T0Y4K5-F1
#
_cell.length_a   1.000
_cell.length_b   1.000
_cell.length_c   1.000
_cell.angle_alpha   90.00
_cell.angle_beta   90.00
_cell.angle_gamma   90.00
#
_symmetry.space_group_name_H-M   'P 1'
#
loop_
_entity.id
_entity.type
_entity.pdbx_description
1 polymer ?
#
loop_
_entity_poly.entity_id
_entity_poly.type
_entity_poly.pdbx_seq_one_letter_code
_entity_poly.pdbx_strand_id
1 'polypeptide(L)'
;MLARLLIQHGWKTATVVTDKLLTYFTDVCQNFSTDFTKMGGHVVSQLSYTTGDHTVTQVASQAAQSGAAATVLCTTTTPDLPAFVTAVRTLGNAKPIVGPWAIDGGFWEPSNPAISTNIWWSTFA
;
A
#
# COMPACT_ATOMS: atom_id res chain seq x y z
N MET A 1 8.73 -10.45 2.49
CA MET A 1 8.71 -10.79 1.04
C MET A 1 8.36 -9.62 0.09
N LEU A 2 7.52 -8.66 0.51
CA LEU A 2 7.14 -7.46 -0.25
C LEU A 2 8.32 -6.65 -0.81
N ALA A 3 9.38 -6.46 -0.01
CA ALA A 3 10.59 -5.76 -0.44
C ALA A 3 11.21 -6.39 -1.69
N ARG A 4 11.30 -7.73 -1.73
CA ARG A 4 11.85 -8.46 -2.87
C ARG A 4 10.98 -8.29 -4.11
N LEU A 5 9.65 -8.30 -3.97
CA LEU A 5 8.72 -8.06 -5.06
C LEU A 5 9.00 -6.69 -5.71
N LEU A 6 9.05 -5.62 -4.92
CA LEU A 6 9.36 -4.28 -5.45
C LEU A 6 10.71 -4.25 -6.18
N ILE A 7 11.74 -4.84 -5.58
CA ILE A 7 13.09 -4.86 -6.17
C ILE A 7 13.14 -5.64 -7.48
N GLN A 8 12.45 -6.78 -7.58
CA GLN A 8 12.37 -7.58 -8.81
C GLN A 8 11.64 -6.84 -9.94
N HIS A 9 10.64 -6.04 -9.61
CA HIS A 9 9.95 -5.17 -10.58
C HIS A 9 10.67 -3.84 -10.85
N GLY A 10 11.82 -3.58 -10.20
CA GLY A 10 12.58 -2.35 -10.37
C GLY A 10 11.99 -1.11 -9.67
N TRP A 11 10.97 -1.27 -8.82
CA TRP A 11 10.37 -0.18 -8.04
C TRP A 11 11.25 0.15 -6.83
N LYS A 12 12.26 1.00 -7.04
CA LYS A 12 13.27 1.33 -6.02
C LYS A 12 12.87 2.40 -5.01
N THR A 13 11.69 3.01 -5.17
CA THR A 13 11.15 3.97 -4.19
C THR A 13 9.74 3.60 -3.78
N ALA A 14 9.45 3.69 -2.48
CA ALA A 14 8.15 3.32 -1.94
C ALA A 14 7.63 4.38 -0.96
N THR A 15 6.33 4.64 -1.03
CA THR A 15 5.60 5.25 0.10
C THR A 15 4.93 4.15 0.89
N VAL A 16 5.19 4.10 2.18
CA VAL A 16 4.66 3.08 3.08
C VAL A 16 3.47 3.64 3.82
N VAL A 17 2.34 2.95 3.74
CA VAL A 17 1.08 3.30 4.42
C VAL A 17 0.72 2.19 5.37
N THR A 18 0.69 2.51 6.66
CA THR A 18 0.44 1.55 7.73
C THR A 18 -0.93 1.80 8.36
N ASP A 19 -1.80 0.79 8.33
CA ASP A 19 -2.99 0.71 9.18
C ASP A 19 -2.59 0.26 10.59
N LYS A 20 -2.94 1.08 11.58
CA LYS A 20 -2.61 0.85 12.99
C LYS A 20 -3.65 0.04 13.75
N LEU A 21 -4.74 -0.39 13.11
CA LEU A 21 -5.79 -1.17 13.78
C LEU A 21 -5.26 -2.48 14.39
N LEU A 22 -4.36 -3.17 13.69
CA LEU A 22 -3.74 -4.42 14.14
C LEU A 22 -2.22 -4.29 14.14
N THR A 23 -1.58 -4.69 15.25
CA THR A 23 -0.12 -4.74 15.39
C THR A 23 0.54 -5.51 14.24
N TYR A 24 -0.11 -6.56 13.74
CA TYR A 24 0.34 -7.32 12.58
C TYR A 24 0.73 -6.43 11.39
N PHE A 25 -0.08 -5.44 11.00
CA PHE A 25 0.22 -4.58 9.86
C PHE A 25 1.32 -3.57 10.16
N THR A 26 1.47 -3.18 11.42
CA THR A 26 2.60 -2.36 11.86
C THR A 26 3.90 -3.13 11.68
N ASP A 27 3.95 -4.38 12.13
CA ASP A 27 5.13 -5.24 11.99
C ASP A 27 5.46 -5.54 10.52
N VAL A 28 4.44 -5.83 9.70
CA VAL A 28 4.62 -6.06 8.25
C VAL A 28 5.27 -4.85 7.57
N CYS A 29 4.79 -3.63 7.82
CA CYS A 29 5.32 -2.42 7.20
C CYS A 29 6.70 -2.02 7.76
N GLN A 30 6.97 -2.29 9.04
CA GLN A 30 8.29 -2.10 9.64
C GLN A 30 9.33 -3.05 9.05
N ASN A 31 8.98 -4.34 8.94
CA ASN A 31 9.83 -5.35 8.32
C ASN A 31 10.06 -5.04 6.83
N PHE A 32 9.00 -4.65 6.10
CA PHE A 32 9.13 -4.18 4.72
C PHE A 32 10.14 -3.03 4.62
N SER A 33 9.99 -1.98 5.42
CA SER A 33 10.86 -0.79 5.33
C SER A 33 12.33 -1.15 5.59
N THR A 34 12.56 -2.02 6.58
CA THR A 34 13.90 -2.52 6.93
C THR A 34 14.51 -3.31 5.77
N ASP A 35 13.80 -4.30 5.25
CA ASP A 35 14.31 -5.17 4.18
C ASP A 35 14.47 -4.42 2.86
N PHE A 36 13.52 -3.56 2.52
CA PHE A 36 13.57 -2.76 1.30
C PHE A 36 14.81 -1.87 1.28
N THR A 37 15.13 -1.23 2.40
CA THR A 37 16.34 -0.41 2.54
C THR A 37 17.61 -1.26 2.44
N LYS A 38 17.66 -2.43 3.11
CA LYS A 38 18.80 -3.37 3.01
C LYS A 38 19.04 -3.86 1.57
N MET A 39 17.98 -3.97 0.78
CA MET A 39 18.03 -4.39 -0.62
C MET A 39 18.27 -3.22 -1.60
N GLY A 40 18.57 -2.02 -1.11
CA GLY A 40 18.89 -0.85 -1.92
C GLY A 40 17.68 -0.06 -2.43
N GLY A 41 16.48 -0.31 -1.89
CA GLY A 41 15.31 0.53 -2.06
C GLY A 41 15.32 1.74 -1.11
N HIS A 42 14.45 2.71 -1.36
CA HIS A 42 14.34 3.94 -0.57
C HIS A 42 12.88 4.24 -0.20
N VAL A 43 12.60 4.38 1.09
CA VAL A 43 11.28 4.80 1.59
C VAL A 43 11.18 6.32 1.49
N VAL A 44 10.31 6.82 0.60
CA VAL A 44 10.10 8.26 0.34
C VAL A 44 9.24 8.89 1.42
N SER A 45 8.25 8.16 1.92
CA SER A 45 7.35 8.62 2.97
C SER A 45 6.83 7.44 3.78
N GLN A 46 6.59 7.68 5.06
CA GLN A 46 5.88 6.78 5.96
C GLN A 46 4.62 7.49 6.45
N LEU A 47 3.47 6.94 6.09
CA LEU A 47 2.15 7.46 6.42
C LEU A 47 1.41 6.41 7.25
N SER A 48 0.39 6.86 7.98
CA SER A 48 -0.44 5.93 8.76
C SER A 48 -1.84 6.46 8.96
N TYR A 49 -2.79 5.54 9.10
CA TYR A 49 -4.13 5.78 9.61
C TYR A 49 -4.50 4.62 10.54
N THR A 50 -5.66 4.70 11.18
CA THR A 50 -6.28 3.57 11.88
C THR A 50 -7.61 3.27 11.21
N THR A 51 -7.85 2.03 10.81
CA THR A 51 -9.12 1.68 10.17
C THR A 51 -10.33 2.16 10.98
N GLY A 52 -11.24 2.88 10.33
CA GLY A 52 -12.42 3.51 10.95
C GLY A 52 -12.20 4.90 11.55
N ASP A 53 -11.00 5.48 11.48
CA ASP A 53 -10.73 6.85 11.95
C ASP A 53 -11.13 7.96 10.97
N HIS A 54 -11.66 7.58 9.80
CA HIS A 54 -12.11 8.46 8.72
C HIS A 54 -11.01 9.30 8.06
N THR A 55 -9.73 8.96 8.24
CA THR A 55 -8.59 9.69 7.64
C THR A 55 -7.99 9.03 6.40
N VAL A 56 -8.45 7.81 6.03
CA VAL A 56 -7.86 7.01 4.95
C VAL A 56 -7.75 7.74 3.61
N THR A 57 -8.73 8.57 3.24
CA THR A 57 -8.73 9.31 1.98
C THR A 57 -7.71 10.45 1.96
N GLN A 58 -7.46 11.09 3.10
CA GLN A 58 -6.38 12.07 3.26
C GLN A 58 -5.02 11.40 3.09
N VAL A 59 -4.82 10.25 3.74
CA VAL A 59 -3.58 9.47 3.62
C VAL A 59 -3.38 8.94 2.19
N ALA A 60 -4.44 8.50 1.52
CA ALA A 60 -4.42 8.12 0.11
C ALA A 60 -3.96 9.28 -0.79
N SER A 61 -4.44 10.50 -0.55
CA SER A 61 -4.01 11.70 -1.29
C SER A 61 -2.53 11.99 -1.11
N GLN A 62 -2.02 11.94 0.14
CA GLN A 62 -0.59 12.10 0.43
C GLN A 62 0.25 11.01 -0.25
N ALA A 63 -0.19 9.76 -0.21
CA ALA A 63 0.48 8.66 -0.88
C ALA A 63 0.53 8.87 -2.40
N ALA A 64 -0.59 9.29 -3.00
CA ALA A 64 -0.69 9.57 -4.43
C ALA A 64 0.26 10.68 -4.90
N GLN A 65 0.52 11.67 -4.05
CA GLN A 65 1.36 12.84 -4.34
C GLN A 65 2.85 12.64 -3.99
N SER A 66 3.21 11.54 -3.32
CA SER A 66 4.56 11.32 -2.77
C SER A 66 5.69 11.18 -3.79
N GLY A 67 5.39 10.98 -5.08
CA GLY A 67 6.41 10.78 -6.11
C GLY A 67 7.09 9.40 -6.12
N ALA A 68 6.89 8.56 -5.09
CA ALA A 68 7.42 7.20 -5.02
C ALA A 68 7.00 6.32 -6.21
N ALA A 69 7.80 5.32 -6.58
CA ALA A 69 7.50 4.40 -7.68
C ALA A 69 6.35 3.45 -7.35
N ALA A 70 6.17 3.10 -6.07
CA ALA A 70 5.09 2.26 -5.57
C ALA A 70 4.51 2.80 -4.26
N THR A 71 3.26 2.45 -3.97
CA THR A 71 2.69 2.56 -2.62
C THR A 71 2.65 1.17 -2.00
N VAL A 72 3.27 1.00 -0.83
CA VAL A 72 3.14 -0.21 -0.03
C VAL A 72 2.09 0.03 1.05
N LEU A 73 1.02 -0.75 1.04
CA LEU A 73 -0.13 -0.60 1.91
C LEU A 73 -0.27 -1.85 2.80
N CYS A 74 -0.02 -1.70 4.09
CA CYS A 74 -0.25 -2.75 5.08
C CYS A 74 -1.56 -2.42 5.82
N THR A 75 -2.66 -3.09 5.46
CA THR A 75 -3.98 -2.77 6.01
C THR A 75 -4.92 -3.96 6.08
N THR A 76 -5.92 -3.86 6.97
CA THR A 76 -7.12 -4.67 6.91
C THR A 76 -7.92 -4.41 5.62
N THR A 77 -8.64 -5.43 5.15
CA THR A 77 -9.35 -5.34 3.88
C THR A 77 -10.55 -4.39 3.90
N THR A 78 -11.33 -4.35 4.98
CA THR A 78 -12.56 -3.55 5.02
C THR A 78 -12.69 -2.84 6.35
N PRO A 79 -13.29 -1.63 6.39
CA PRO A 79 -13.96 -0.93 5.27
C PRO A 79 -13.06 -0.03 4.40
N ASP A 80 -11.79 0.17 4.76
CA ASP A 80 -11.02 1.32 4.27
C ASP A 80 -10.18 1.07 3.02
N LEU A 81 -9.81 -0.18 2.70
CA LEU A 81 -9.03 -0.50 1.50
C LEU A 81 -9.72 -0.07 0.19
N PRO A 82 -11.03 -0.31 -0.04
CA PRO A 82 -11.69 0.15 -1.26
C PRO A 82 -11.69 1.68 -1.36
N ALA A 83 -11.85 2.38 -0.23
CA ALA A 83 -11.81 3.84 -0.18
C ALA A 83 -10.41 4.39 -0.48
N PHE A 84 -9.36 3.75 0.06
CA PHE A 84 -7.98 4.10 -0.21
C PHE A 84 -7.66 3.99 -1.70
N VAL A 85 -7.92 2.83 -2.31
CA VAL A 85 -7.61 2.57 -3.73
C VAL A 85 -8.42 3.51 -4.62
N THR A 86 -9.71 3.71 -4.33
CA THR A 86 -10.56 4.65 -5.06
C THR A 86 -10.00 6.07 -5.02
N ALA A 87 -9.58 6.55 -3.85
CA ALA A 87 -9.02 7.89 -3.70
C ALA A 87 -7.70 8.06 -4.48
N VAL A 88 -6.77 7.09 -4.40
CA VAL A 88 -5.51 7.13 -5.16
C VAL A 88 -5.77 7.20 -6.66
N ARG A 89 -6.69 6.36 -7.17
CA ARG A 89 -6.97 6.24 -8.61
C ARG A 89 -7.78 7.43 -9.14
N THR A 90 -8.67 8.00 -8.34
CA THR A 90 -9.40 9.24 -8.69
C THR A 90 -8.47 10.43 -8.89
N LEU A 91 -7.32 10.43 -8.20
CA LEU A 91 -6.26 11.43 -8.38
C LEU A 91 -5.35 11.16 -9.60
N GLY A 92 -5.68 10.18 -10.44
CA GLY A 92 -4.93 9.84 -11.66
C GLY A 92 -3.62 9.11 -11.40
N ASN A 93 -3.31 8.73 -10.16
CA ASN A 93 -2.12 7.95 -9.86
C ASN A 93 -2.35 6.48 -10.26
N ALA A 94 -1.68 6.03 -11.32
CA ALA A 94 -1.74 4.66 -11.83
C ALA A 94 -0.57 3.77 -11.37
N LYS A 95 0.24 4.22 -10.41
CA LYS A 95 1.40 3.48 -9.89
C LYS A 95 0.96 2.24 -9.11
N PRO A 96 1.84 1.22 -8.99
CA PRO A 96 1.52 -0.01 -8.28
C PRO A 96 1.19 0.26 -6.81
N ILE A 97 0.08 -0.33 -6.36
CA ILE A 97 -0.26 -0.48 -4.95
C ILE A 97 0.10 -1.91 -4.58
N VAL A 98 0.97 -2.08 -3.59
CA VAL A 98 1.52 -3.38 -3.18
C VAL A 98 1.19 -3.63 -1.73
N GLY A 99 0.79 -4.84 -1.35
CA GLY A 99 0.44 -5.12 0.06
C GLY A 99 0.57 -6.59 0.44
N PRO A 100 0.39 -6.91 1.74
CA PRO A 100 0.40 -8.29 2.22
C PRO A 100 -0.86 -9.04 1.75
N TRP A 101 -0.99 -10.31 2.14
CA TRP A 101 -2.14 -11.18 1.83
C TRP A 101 -3.52 -10.54 2.07
N ALA A 102 -3.62 -9.56 2.97
CA ALA A 102 -4.88 -8.90 3.29
C ALA A 102 -5.48 -8.10 2.12
N ILE A 103 -4.69 -7.81 1.08
CA ILE A 103 -5.18 -7.19 -0.16
C ILE A 103 -5.33 -8.18 -1.32
N ASP A 104 -5.17 -9.49 -1.06
CA ASP A 104 -5.37 -10.56 -2.04
C ASP A 104 -6.86 -10.78 -2.35
N GLY A 105 -7.16 -11.06 -3.62
CA GLY A 105 -8.49 -11.40 -4.12
C GLY A 105 -9.39 -10.19 -4.41
N GLY A 106 -10.45 -10.44 -5.20
CA GLY A 106 -11.32 -9.39 -5.72
C GLY A 106 -12.56 -9.04 -4.87
N PHE A 107 -12.74 -9.61 -3.68
CA PHE A 107 -13.99 -9.45 -2.91
C PHE A 107 -14.20 -8.04 -2.34
N TRP A 108 -13.12 -7.28 -2.19
CA TRP A 108 -13.12 -5.89 -1.72
C TRP A 108 -12.98 -4.89 -2.86
N GLU A 109 -12.56 -5.35 -4.04
CA GLU A 109 -12.24 -4.48 -5.16
C GLU A 109 -13.48 -3.69 -5.61
N PRO A 110 -13.35 -2.37 -5.81
CA PRO A 110 -14.42 -1.59 -6.43
C PRO A 110 -14.83 -2.19 -7.79
N SER A 111 -16.13 -2.16 -8.10
CA SER A 111 -16.65 -2.73 -9.36
C SER A 111 -16.12 -2.03 -10.62
N ASN A 112 -15.55 -0.82 -10.49
CA ASN A 112 -14.96 -0.09 -11.61
C ASN A 112 -13.54 -0.62 -11.92
N PRO A 113 -13.31 -1.24 -13.10
CA PRO A 113 -12.00 -1.81 -13.44
C PRO A 113 -10.87 -0.79 -13.52
N ALA A 114 -11.19 0.49 -13.77
CA ALA A 114 -10.19 1.57 -13.77
C ALA A 114 -9.64 1.87 -12.37
N ILE A 115 -10.37 1.48 -11.32
CA ILE A 115 -9.94 1.62 -9.93
C ILE A 115 -9.17 0.37 -9.49
N SER A 116 -9.67 -0.81 -9.84
CA SER A 116 -9.12 -2.12 -9.44
C SER A 116 -7.98 -2.57 -10.37
N THR A 117 -6.97 -1.71 -10.51
CA THR A 117 -5.85 -1.91 -11.44
C THR A 117 -4.50 -1.73 -10.75
N ASN A 118 -3.48 -2.42 -11.26
CA ASN A 118 -2.08 -2.33 -10.80
C ASN A 118 -1.95 -2.55 -9.29
N ILE A 119 -2.67 -3.56 -8.78
CA ILE A 119 -2.63 -4.03 -7.40
C ILE A 119 -1.80 -5.32 -7.37
N TRP A 120 -0.83 -5.39 -6.47
CA TRP A 120 0.08 -6.52 -6.32
C TRP A 120 0.13 -6.94 -4.87
N TRP A 121 0.33 -8.23 -4.62
CA TRP A 121 0.42 -8.72 -3.25
C TRP A 121 1.46 -9.81 -3.10
N SER A 122 1.83 -10.06 -1.84
CA SER A 122 2.64 -11.20 -1.46
C SER A 122 1.99 -11.88 -0.25
N THR A 123 1.81 -13.19 -0.35
CA THR A 123 1.05 -13.98 0.64
C THR A 123 1.88 -14.46 1.82
N PHE A 124 3.22 -14.43 1.75
CA PHE A 124 4.10 -14.78 2.86
C PHE A 124 4.74 -13.51 3.46
N ALA A 125 4.64 -13.36 4.77
CA ALA A 125 5.28 -12.30 5.55
C ALA A 125 6.81 -12.46 5.50
#